data_AF-A0A1A6HP04-F1
#
_entry.id   AF-A0A1A6HP04-F1
#
_cell.length_a   1.000
_cell.length_b   1.000
_cell.length_c   1.000
_cell.angle_alpha   90.00
_cell.angle_beta   90.00
_cell.angle_gamma   90.00
#
_symmetry.space_group_name_H-M   'P 1'
#
loop_
_entity.id
_entity.type
_entity.pdbx_description
1 polymer ?
#
loop_
_entity_poly.entity_id
_entity_poly.type
_entity_poly.pdbx_seq_one_letter_code
_entity_poly.pdbx_strand_id
1 'polypeptide(L)'
;SSKMPKGKKAKGNKVAQGPTVVKKQKAKKVMNPLFKKKTKKFGTGQDIQLKRDLTRFLKWPHYIGLQWPRVILHKRLKVPPAINPFPQALDQQTATQLLKFAHNYRPETKQEQGVRVKESRFKKKYNANSTLDNQNVVQRGLKERAMTPE
;
A
#
# COMPACT_ATOMS: atom_id res chain seq x y z
N SER A 1 -19.95 -91.35 -42.36
CA SER A 1 -20.93 -90.50 -41.65
C SER A 1 -20.72 -89.06 -42.08
N SER A 2 -21.61 -88.50 -42.91
CA SER A 2 -21.49 -87.14 -43.44
C SER A 2 -22.84 -86.41 -43.39
N LYS A 3 -22.89 -85.27 -42.69
CA LYS A 3 -23.87 -84.20 -42.98
C LYS A 3 -23.45 -82.89 -42.31
N MET A 4 -23.30 -81.86 -43.14
CA MET A 4 -23.06 -80.46 -42.75
C MET A 4 -24.35 -79.79 -42.24
N PRO A 5 -24.24 -78.71 -41.44
CA PRO A 5 -25.24 -77.66 -41.40
C PRO A 5 -24.71 -76.30 -41.90
N LYS A 6 -25.59 -75.53 -42.56
CA LYS A 6 -25.35 -74.22 -43.17
C LYS A 6 -25.44 -73.06 -42.16
N GLY A 7 -24.41 -72.20 -42.17
CA GLY A 7 -24.50 -70.75 -42.38
C GLY A 7 -24.93 -69.82 -41.24
N LYS A 8 -24.21 -68.69 -41.08
CA LYS A 8 -24.78 -67.33 -40.96
C LYS A 8 -23.72 -66.23 -41.06
N LYS A 9 -24.15 -65.11 -41.66
CA LYS A 9 -23.40 -63.95 -42.14
C LYS A 9 -22.92 -62.99 -41.03
N ALA A 10 -21.97 -62.16 -41.44
CA ALA A 10 -21.02 -61.37 -40.70
C ALA A 10 -21.56 -60.21 -39.83
N LYS A 11 -20.64 -59.83 -38.93
CA LYS A 11 -20.67 -58.97 -37.75
C LYS A 11 -20.50 -57.48 -38.12
N GLY A 12 -21.32 -56.60 -37.54
CA GLY A 12 -21.15 -55.14 -37.60
C GLY A 12 -21.21 -54.53 -36.20
N ASN A 13 -20.14 -53.85 -35.79
CA ASN A 13 -19.92 -53.27 -34.47
C ASN A 13 -20.87 -52.08 -34.18
N LYS A 14 -21.49 -52.06 -32.98
CA LYS A 14 -22.10 -50.86 -32.39
C LYS A 14 -21.01 -50.01 -31.72
N VAL A 15 -20.85 -48.77 -32.18
CA VAL A 15 -20.03 -47.74 -31.53
C VAL A 15 -20.96 -46.79 -30.76
N ALA A 16 -20.61 -46.52 -29.50
CA ALA A 16 -21.35 -45.65 -28.60
C ALA A 16 -21.30 -44.17 -29.04
N GLN A 17 -22.42 -43.46 -28.90
CA GLN A 17 -22.50 -42.02 -29.17
C GLN A 17 -21.71 -41.24 -28.10
N GLY A 18 -20.82 -40.34 -28.54
CA GLY A 18 -20.03 -39.46 -27.67
C GLY A 18 -20.87 -38.39 -26.96
N PRO A 19 -20.32 -37.71 -25.94
CA PRO A 19 -21.07 -36.82 -25.06
C PRO A 19 -21.47 -35.55 -25.81
N THR A 20 -22.79 -35.34 -25.91
CA THR A 20 -23.40 -34.14 -26.47
C THR A 20 -22.95 -32.90 -25.72
N VAL A 21 -22.32 -31.95 -26.42
CA VAL A 21 -22.10 -30.59 -25.92
C VAL A 21 -23.47 -29.96 -25.69
N VAL A 22 -23.96 -30.04 -24.45
CA VAL A 22 -25.15 -29.31 -24.02
C VAL A 22 -24.78 -27.84 -24.04
N LYS A 23 -25.10 -27.16 -25.16
CA LYS A 23 -25.18 -25.70 -25.19
C LYS A 23 -26.16 -25.31 -24.09
N LYS A 24 -25.65 -24.83 -22.95
CA LYS A 24 -26.46 -24.14 -21.94
C LYS A 24 -27.22 -23.04 -22.68
N GLN A 25 -28.50 -23.30 -22.93
CA GLN A 25 -29.41 -22.30 -23.46
C GLN A 25 -29.44 -21.18 -22.42
N LYS A 26 -28.91 -20.00 -22.79
CA LYS A 26 -29.12 -18.79 -21.99
C LYS A 26 -30.63 -18.63 -21.85
N ALA A 27 -31.14 -18.87 -20.65
CA ALA A 27 -32.53 -18.64 -20.32
C ALA A 27 -32.88 -17.21 -20.78
N LYS A 28 -33.83 -17.10 -21.71
CA LYS A 28 -34.35 -15.79 -22.13
C LYS A 28 -34.99 -15.18 -20.90
N LYS A 29 -34.37 -14.14 -20.36
CA LYS A 29 -34.93 -13.38 -19.23
C LYS A 29 -36.26 -12.83 -19.72
N VAL A 30 -37.36 -13.30 -19.13
CA VAL A 30 -38.72 -12.81 -19.41
C VAL A 30 -38.73 -11.35 -19.02
N MET A 31 -38.53 -10.45 -19.99
CA MET A 31 -38.59 -9.01 -19.77
C MET A 31 -40.04 -8.59 -19.89
N ASN A 32 -40.59 -8.03 -18.82
CA ASN A 32 -41.92 -7.45 -18.86
C ASN A 32 -41.94 -6.33 -19.92
N PRO A 33 -42.82 -6.39 -20.94
CA PRO A 33 -42.88 -5.45 -22.06
C PRO A 33 -43.15 -4.00 -21.64
N LEU A 34 -43.61 -3.77 -20.40
CA LEU A 34 -43.77 -2.44 -19.83
C LEU A 34 -42.43 -1.71 -19.57
N PHE A 35 -41.31 -2.44 -19.40
CA PHE A 35 -40.00 -1.83 -19.15
C PHE A 35 -39.21 -1.60 -20.45
N LYS A 36 -39.09 -0.34 -20.85
CA LYS A 36 -38.22 0.10 -21.97
C LYS A 36 -36.89 0.64 -21.45
N LYS A 37 -35.78 0.31 -22.13
CA LYS A 37 -34.45 0.86 -21.82
C LYS A 37 -34.38 2.33 -22.24
N LYS A 38 -34.34 3.26 -21.28
CA LYS A 38 -34.16 4.70 -21.53
C LYS A 38 -32.70 5.08 -21.31
N THR A 39 -31.86 4.93 -22.33
CA THR A 39 -30.46 5.36 -22.24
C THR A 39 -30.35 6.87 -22.39
N LYS A 40 -29.74 7.53 -21.40
CA LYS A 40 -29.38 8.94 -21.51
C LYS A 40 -28.07 9.10 -22.29
N LYS A 41 -27.96 10.19 -23.05
CA LYS A 41 -26.80 10.53 -23.87
C LYS A 41 -26.14 11.78 -23.29
N PHE A 42 -24.88 11.67 -22.87
CA PHE A 42 -24.18 12.72 -22.10
C PHE A 42 -23.16 13.50 -22.93
N GLY A 43 -23.33 13.54 -24.26
CA GLY A 43 -22.53 14.37 -25.14
C GLY A 43 -22.91 15.85 -25.04
N THR A 44 -22.11 16.71 -25.65
CA THR A 44 -22.40 18.16 -25.74
C THR A 44 -23.77 18.39 -26.37
N GLY A 45 -24.65 19.15 -25.70
CA GLY A 45 -25.99 19.50 -26.21
C GLY A 45 -27.06 18.41 -26.09
N GLN A 46 -26.80 17.32 -25.37
CA GLN A 46 -27.77 16.23 -25.14
C GLN A 46 -28.32 16.28 -23.71
N ASP A 47 -28.45 15.14 -23.02
CA ASP A 47 -28.96 15.08 -21.67
C ASP A 47 -27.97 15.68 -20.65
N ILE A 48 -28.50 16.11 -19.49
CA ILE A 48 -27.71 16.65 -18.37
C ILE A 48 -26.60 15.66 -18.00
N GLN A 49 -25.36 16.18 -17.95
CA GLN A 49 -24.19 15.40 -17.58
C GLN A 49 -24.32 14.87 -16.14
N LEU A 50 -23.83 13.65 -15.90
CA LEU A 50 -23.64 13.16 -14.54
C LEU A 50 -22.66 14.05 -13.77
N LYS A 51 -22.77 14.01 -12.44
CA LYS A 51 -21.76 14.53 -11.53
C LYS A 51 -20.44 13.80 -11.80
N ARG A 52 -19.43 14.55 -12.24
CA ARG A 52 -18.07 14.07 -12.49
C ARG A 52 -17.15 14.49 -11.35
N ASP A 53 -16.00 13.82 -11.21
CA ASP A 53 -14.98 14.31 -10.30
C ASP A 53 -14.47 15.67 -10.80
N LEU A 54 -14.57 16.69 -9.96
CA LEU A 54 -14.15 18.05 -10.24
C LEU A 54 -12.87 18.41 -9.48
N THR A 55 -12.24 17.49 -8.74
CA THR A 55 -11.04 17.75 -7.91
C THR A 55 -9.98 18.61 -8.60
N ARG A 56 -9.70 18.38 -9.88
CA ARG A 56 -8.74 19.20 -10.65
C ARG A 56 -9.20 20.63 -10.97
N PHE A 57 -10.50 20.86 -11.07
CA PHE A 57 -11.12 22.13 -11.48
C PHE A 57 -11.73 22.91 -10.31
N LEU A 58 -11.76 22.31 -9.12
CA LEU A 58 -12.14 22.99 -7.90
C LEU A 58 -11.18 24.15 -7.65
N LYS A 59 -11.75 25.27 -7.19
CA LYS A 59 -10.96 26.33 -6.57
C LYS A 59 -10.46 25.79 -5.22
N TRP A 60 -9.23 25.29 -5.19
CA TRP A 60 -8.62 24.77 -3.97
C TRP A 60 -8.41 25.88 -2.92
N PRO A 61 -8.42 25.54 -1.62
CA PRO A 61 -8.04 26.45 -0.55
C PRO A 61 -6.69 27.13 -0.81
N HIS A 62 -6.57 28.39 -0.40
CA HIS A 62 -5.41 29.24 -0.73
C HIS A 62 -4.07 28.60 -0.34
N TYR A 63 -3.97 27.98 0.83
CA TYR A 63 -2.71 27.37 1.28
C TYR A 63 -2.24 26.23 0.37
N ILE A 64 -3.15 25.42 -0.19
CA ILE A 64 -2.84 24.36 -1.15
C ILE A 64 -2.34 25.00 -2.46
N GLY A 65 -3.02 26.06 -2.89
CA GLY A 65 -2.63 26.88 -4.02
C GLY A 65 -1.26 27.54 -3.90
N LEU A 66 -0.71 27.70 -2.69
CA LEU A 66 0.66 28.20 -2.45
C LEU A 66 1.69 27.06 -2.33
N GLN A 67 1.30 25.96 -1.71
CA GLN A 67 2.16 24.79 -1.54
C GLN A 67 2.54 24.15 -2.88
N TRP A 68 1.60 24.01 -3.82
CA TRP A 68 1.89 23.37 -5.10
C TRP A 68 2.83 24.18 -5.99
N PRO A 69 2.61 25.50 -6.22
CA PRO A 69 3.57 26.32 -6.96
C PRO A 69 4.94 26.34 -6.30
N ARG A 70 5.05 26.33 -4.96
CA ARG A 70 6.34 26.21 -4.28
C ARG A 70 7.08 24.93 -4.68
N VAL A 71 6.40 23.78 -4.66
CA VAL A 71 6.99 22.49 -5.10
C VAL A 71 7.36 22.52 -6.58
N ILE A 72 6.50 23.08 -7.44
CA ILE A 72 6.76 23.21 -8.88
C ILE A 72 7.98 24.11 -9.12
N LEU A 73 8.10 25.21 -8.39
CA LEU A 73 9.19 26.16 -8.50
C LEU A 73 10.54 25.52 -8.15
N HIS A 74 10.59 24.77 -7.03
CA HIS A 74 11.80 24.02 -6.65
C HIS A 74 12.24 23.00 -7.70
N LYS A 75 11.31 22.41 -8.45
CA LYS A 75 11.63 21.46 -9.54
C LYS A 75 12.07 22.16 -10.83
N ARG A 76 11.56 23.37 -11.10
CA ARG A 76 11.82 24.09 -12.36
C ARG A 76 13.04 24.99 -12.30
N LEU A 77 13.35 25.53 -11.14
CA LEU A 77 14.55 26.35 -10.95
C LEU A 77 15.78 25.47 -10.70
N LYS A 78 16.94 26.01 -11.07
CA LYS A 78 18.23 25.40 -10.74
C LYS A 78 18.48 25.58 -9.24
N VAL A 79 18.41 24.48 -8.50
CA VAL A 79 18.68 24.47 -7.05
C VAL A 79 20.19 24.40 -6.83
N PRO A 80 20.78 25.24 -5.94
CA PRO A 80 22.20 25.17 -5.60
C PRO A 80 22.61 23.79 -5.07
N PRO A 81 23.84 23.32 -5.36
CA PRO A 81 24.33 22.01 -4.93
C PRO A 81 24.46 21.87 -3.41
N ALA A 82 24.45 22.97 -2.65
CA ALA A 82 24.37 22.91 -1.19
C ALA A 82 23.00 22.43 -0.68
N ILE A 83 21.94 22.59 -1.48
CA ILE A 83 20.55 22.27 -1.11
C ILE A 83 20.07 20.99 -1.81
N ASN A 84 20.59 20.70 -3.00
CA ASN A 84 20.21 19.52 -3.79
C ASN A 84 20.49 18.12 -3.16
N PRO A 85 21.37 17.95 -2.15
CA PRO A 85 21.54 16.66 -1.49
C PRO A 85 20.32 16.26 -0.64
N PHE A 86 19.58 17.23 -0.09
CA PHE A 86 18.46 16.94 0.82
C PHE A 86 17.27 16.24 0.16
N PRO A 87 16.89 16.55 -1.10
CA PRO A 87 15.93 15.74 -1.85
C PRO A 87 16.40 14.30 -2.14
N GLN A 88 17.71 14.05 -2.16
CA GLN A 88 18.28 12.73 -2.42
C GLN A 88 18.35 11.94 -1.10
N ALA A 89 17.32 11.14 -0.84
CA ALA A 89 17.24 10.31 0.36
C ALA A 89 18.09 9.03 0.25
N LEU A 90 18.42 8.46 1.41
CA LEU A 90 18.98 7.11 1.53
C LEU A 90 17.98 6.06 1.00
N ASP A 91 18.47 4.94 0.49
CA ASP A 91 17.63 3.85 0.01
C ASP A 91 16.78 3.23 1.14
N GLN A 92 15.65 2.63 0.77
CA GLN A 92 14.67 2.12 1.73
C GLN A 92 15.23 0.99 2.62
N GLN A 93 16.13 0.15 2.10
CA GLN A 93 16.67 -1.00 2.84
C GLN A 93 17.62 -0.52 3.93
N THR A 94 18.59 0.33 3.56
CA THR A 94 19.54 0.91 4.51
C THR A 94 18.84 1.82 5.53
N ALA A 95 17.86 2.62 5.09
CA ALA A 95 17.06 3.46 6.00
C ALA A 95 16.33 2.61 7.06
N THR A 96 15.78 1.46 6.66
CA THR A 96 15.09 0.55 7.58
C THR A 96 16.05 -0.07 8.59
N GLN A 97 17.25 -0.47 8.16
CA GLN A 97 18.29 -1.00 9.06
C GLN A 97 18.75 0.06 10.07
N LEU A 98 19.01 1.28 9.59
CA LEU A 98 19.45 2.40 10.42
C LEU A 98 18.38 2.80 11.44
N LEU A 99 17.09 2.84 11.05
CA LEU A 99 16.00 3.14 11.98
C LEU A 99 15.80 2.04 13.03
N LYS A 100 15.99 0.76 12.68
CA LYS A 100 15.99 -0.35 13.65
C LYS A 100 17.12 -0.20 14.65
N PHE A 101 18.33 0.13 14.19
CA PHE A 101 19.47 0.40 15.05
C PHE A 101 19.18 1.57 16.00
N ALA A 102 18.72 2.70 15.46
CA ALA A 102 18.41 3.89 16.25
C ALA A 102 17.29 3.65 17.28
N HIS A 103 16.35 2.75 16.98
CA HIS A 103 15.29 2.38 17.92
C HIS A 103 15.84 1.68 19.18
N ASN A 104 16.88 0.84 19.04
CA ASN A 104 17.49 0.14 20.17
C ASN A 104 18.22 1.09 21.12
N TYR A 105 18.77 2.18 20.59
CA TYR A 105 19.54 3.18 21.34
C TYR A 105 18.75 4.50 21.54
N ARG A 106 17.41 4.42 21.55
CA ARG A 106 16.56 5.61 21.75
C ARG A 106 16.68 6.14 23.19
N PRO A 107 16.60 7.46 23.40
CA PRO A 107 16.55 8.02 24.76
C PRO A 107 15.29 7.59 25.51
N GLU A 108 15.40 7.52 26.84
CA GLU A 108 14.29 7.23 27.75
C GLU A 108 13.13 8.21 27.55
N THR A 109 11.91 7.68 27.71
CA THR A 109 10.72 8.53 27.84
C THR A 109 10.67 9.18 29.23
N LYS A 110 9.94 10.28 29.38
CA LYS A 110 9.81 10.98 30.68
C LYS A 110 9.28 10.07 31.80
N GLN A 111 8.44 9.09 31.45
CA GLN A 111 7.88 8.13 32.40
C GLN A 111 8.95 7.13 32.87
N GLU A 112 9.66 6.50 31.94
CA GLU A 112 10.77 5.58 32.22
C GLU A 112 11.88 6.28 33.02
N GLN A 113 12.21 7.52 32.66
CA GLN A 113 13.16 8.33 33.41
C GLN A 113 12.69 8.56 34.86
N GLY A 114 11.40 8.83 35.05
CA GLY A 114 10.82 9.00 36.39
C GLY A 114 10.91 7.73 37.23
N VAL A 115 10.68 6.56 36.63
CA VAL A 115 10.85 5.25 37.28
C VAL A 115 12.33 5.02 37.62
N ARG A 116 13.24 5.18 36.65
CA ARG A 116 14.67 5.00 36.86
C ARG A 116 15.21 5.91 37.96
N VAL A 117 14.83 7.19 37.97
CA VAL A 117 15.27 8.14 39.01
C VAL A 117 14.77 7.72 40.40
N LYS A 118 13.52 7.24 40.51
CA LYS A 118 12.98 6.72 41.78
C LYS A 118 13.73 5.47 42.24
N GLU A 119 13.93 4.51 41.35
CA GLU A 119 14.69 3.28 41.63
C GLU A 119 16.13 3.58 42.03
N SER A 120 16.76 4.53 41.35
CA SER A 120 18.13 4.96 41.63
C SER A 120 18.23 5.63 43.00
N ARG A 121 17.28 6.50 43.36
CA ARG A 121 17.20 7.08 44.71
C ARG A 121 17.01 6.01 45.77
N PHE A 122 16.15 5.03 45.50
CA PHE A 122 15.92 3.90 46.41
C PHE A 122 17.21 3.09 46.61
N LYS A 123 17.89 2.68 45.53
CA LYS A 123 19.17 1.93 45.59
C LYS A 123 20.26 2.70 46.35
N LYS A 124 20.39 4.00 46.10
CA LYS A 124 21.39 4.86 46.75
C LYS A 124 21.17 5.00 48.27
N LYS A 125 19.92 4.90 48.74
CA LYS A 125 19.59 4.92 50.18
C LYS A 125 20.23 3.74 50.93
N TYR A 126 20.35 2.57 50.28
CA TYR A 126 20.87 1.36 50.90
C TYR A 126 22.34 1.07 50.54
N ASN A 127 22.83 1.60 49.41
CA ASN A 127 24.24 1.46 49.01
C ASN A 127 24.76 2.80 48.46
N ALA A 128 25.60 3.47 49.25
CA ALA A 128 26.15 4.79 48.95
C ALA A 128 27.07 4.84 47.72
N ASN A 129 27.67 3.70 47.33
CA ASN A 129 28.61 3.59 46.21
C ASN A 129 27.95 3.19 44.88
N SER A 130 26.62 3.08 44.83
CA SER A 130 25.91 2.76 43.58
C SER A 130 25.91 3.97 42.63
N THR A 131 26.64 3.83 41.52
CA THR A 131 26.69 4.82 40.44
C THR A 131 25.65 4.46 39.38
N LEU A 132 25.11 5.46 38.67
CA LEU A 132 24.16 5.22 37.58
C LEU A 132 24.89 4.63 36.37
N ASP A 133 24.39 3.53 35.83
CA ASP A 133 24.87 3.01 34.55
C ASP A 133 24.56 4.01 33.44
N ASN A 134 25.62 4.52 32.80
CA ASN A 134 25.48 5.41 31.65
C ASN A 134 25.01 4.59 30.45
N GLN A 135 23.75 4.78 30.05
CA GLN A 135 23.22 4.14 28.85
C GLN A 135 23.75 4.84 27.60
N ASN A 136 24.22 4.05 26.63
CA ASN A 136 24.55 4.55 25.30
C ASN A 136 23.26 4.94 24.59
N VAL A 137 23.11 6.21 24.25
CA VAL A 137 21.89 6.78 23.68
C VAL A 137 22.25 7.63 22.47
N VAL A 138 21.41 7.57 21.44
CA VAL A 138 21.51 8.44 20.27
C VAL A 138 21.23 9.89 20.68
N GLN A 139 22.23 10.76 20.54
CA GLN A 139 22.11 12.20 20.79
C GLN A 139 21.16 12.83 19.77
N ARG A 140 20.30 13.76 20.22
CA ARG A 140 19.26 14.37 19.38
C ARG A 140 19.26 15.90 19.48
N GLY A 141 18.78 16.56 18.43
CA GLY A 141 18.81 18.03 18.37
C GLY A 141 20.07 18.56 17.71
N LEU A 142 19.98 19.79 17.19
CA LEU A 142 21.05 20.39 16.39
C LEU A 142 22.18 20.95 17.29
N LYS A 143 21.85 21.48 18.47
CA LYS A 143 22.83 22.04 19.41
C LYS A 143 23.72 20.96 20.03
N GLU A 144 23.12 19.86 20.48
CA GLU A 144 23.82 18.75 21.13
C GLU A 144 24.81 18.07 20.17
N ARG A 145 24.45 17.99 18.88
CA ARG A 145 25.32 17.39 17.84
C ARG A 145 26.45 18.31 17.35
N ALA A 146 26.33 19.62 17.52
CA ALA A 146 27.36 20.57 17.09
C ALA A 146 28.47 20.77 18.14
N MET A 147 28.27 20.34 19.38
CA MET A 147 29.24 20.49 20.49
C MET A 147 30.17 19.30 20.65
N THR A 148 29.93 18.19 19.96
CA THR A 148 30.85 17.06 19.92
C THR A 148 31.83 17.27 18.76
N PRO A 149 33.11 17.63 19.01
CA PRO A 149 34.11 17.53 17.95
C PRO A 149 34.25 16.07 17.53
N GLU A 150 34.36 15.84 16.21
CA GLU A 150 34.74 14.53 15.66
C GLU A 150 36.13 14.09 16.15
#